data_AF-A0A2V9H747-F1
#
_entry.id   AF-A0A2V9H747-F1
#
_cell.length_a   1.000
_cell.length_b   1.000
_cell.length_c   1.000
_cell.angle_alpha   90.00
_cell.angle_beta   90.00
_cell.angle_gamma   90.00
#
_symmetry.space_group_name_H-M   'P 1'
#
loop_
_entity.id
_entity.type
_entity.pdbx_description
1 polymer ?
#
loop_
_entity_poly.entity_id
_entity_poly.type
_entity_poly.pdbx_seq_one_letter_code
_entity_poly.pdbx_strand_id
1 'polypeptide(L)'
;ISVLEIGAKARRLKRDKGLSMLVVDYLQLLTARGRFGNRQEEVASISRALKGLAKELQIPVLVLSQLTRAPERDERGPQLSDLRESGAIEQDADVVMFIYRPHFFKQGATPEEREETELKIAKQR
;
A
#
# COMPACT_ATOMS: atom_id res chain seq x y z
N ILE A 1 -8.13 8.21 -10.13
CA ILE A 1 -8.33 9.33 -9.16
C ILE A 1 -6.94 9.83 -8.79
N SER A 2 -6.72 11.14 -8.78
CA SER A 2 -5.40 11.70 -8.46
C SER A 2 -5.22 11.98 -6.97
N VAL A 3 -3.97 11.95 -6.50
CA VAL A 3 -3.62 12.33 -5.13
C VAL A 3 -4.03 13.79 -4.83
N LEU A 4 -4.05 14.66 -5.84
CA LEU A 4 -4.52 16.03 -5.73
C LEU A 4 -6.01 16.10 -5.36
N GLU A 5 -6.85 15.32 -6.05
CA GLU A 5 -8.30 15.26 -5.79
C GLU A 5 -8.59 14.69 -4.40
N ILE A 6 -7.83 13.65 -4.00
CA ILE A 6 -7.90 13.07 -2.66
C ILE A 6 -7.51 14.13 -1.62
N GLY A 7 -6.39 14.81 -1.82
CA GLY A 7 -5.91 15.86 -0.93
C GLY A 7 -6.89 17.01 -0.76
N ALA A 8 -7.53 17.47 -1.85
CA ALA A 8 -8.55 18.52 -1.79
C ALA A 8 -9.75 18.11 -0.92
N LYS A 9 -10.25 16.87 -1.08
CA LYS A 9 -11.33 16.33 -0.24
C LYS A 9 -10.89 16.15 1.21
N ALA A 10 -9.70 15.60 1.43
CA ALA A 10 -9.16 15.33 2.76
C ALA A 10 -8.90 16.61 3.56
N ARG A 11 -8.33 17.66 2.96
CA ARG A 11 -8.17 18.98 3.61
C ARG A 11 -9.50 19.58 4.03
N ARG A 12 -10.50 19.53 3.14
CA ARG A 12 -11.85 19.99 3.44
C ARG A 12 -12.44 19.21 4.62
N LEU A 13 -12.37 17.88 4.60
CA LEU A 13 -12.85 17.04 5.70
C LEU A 13 -12.09 17.28 7.01
N LYS A 14 -10.77 17.53 6.95
CA LYS A 14 -9.98 17.85 8.14
C LYS A 14 -10.45 19.15 8.78
N ARG A 15 -10.61 20.21 7.99
CA ARG A 15 -11.09 21.52 8.46
C ARG A 15 -12.52 21.47 8.98
N ASP A 16 -13.41 20.81 8.24
CA ASP A 16 -14.85 20.89 8.51
C ASP A 16 -15.30 19.85 9.57
N LYS A 17 -14.59 18.71 9.68
CA LYS A 17 -15.03 17.55 10.49
C LYS A 17 -13.94 16.90 11.36
N GLY A 18 -12.69 17.36 11.31
CA GLY A 18 -11.62 16.79 12.14
C GLY A 18 -11.13 15.41 11.67
N LEU A 19 -10.91 15.22 10.37
CA LEU A 19 -10.32 14.00 9.81
C LEU A 19 -9.04 13.58 10.56
N SER A 20 -9.02 12.34 11.08
CA SER A 20 -7.90 11.80 11.88
C SER A 20 -7.10 10.70 11.19
N MET A 21 -7.60 10.12 10.09
CA MET A 21 -6.93 9.07 9.32
C MET A 21 -7.45 9.08 7.88
N LEU A 22 -6.59 8.71 6.93
CA LEU A 22 -6.98 8.48 5.53
C LEU A 22 -6.64 7.04 5.14
N VAL A 23 -7.62 6.33 4.56
CA VAL A 23 -7.42 5.01 3.96
C VAL A 23 -7.60 5.11 2.46
N VAL A 24 -6.66 4.54 1.70
CA VAL A 24 -6.68 4.50 0.24
C VAL A 24 -6.73 3.04 -0.23
N ASP A 25 -7.86 2.65 -0.79
CA ASP A 25 -8.10 1.34 -1.40
C ASP A 25 -8.31 1.53 -2.92
N TYR A 26 -7.33 1.23 -3.77
CA TYR A 26 -5.94 0.85 -3.50
C TYR A 26 -4.99 1.59 -4.46
N LEU A 27 -3.69 1.57 -4.16
CA LEU A 27 -2.65 2.38 -4.81
C LEU A 27 -2.68 2.30 -6.34
N GLN A 28 -2.91 1.11 -6.88
CA GLN A 28 -2.87 0.84 -8.31
C GLN A 28 -4.03 1.49 -9.09
N LEU A 29 -5.10 1.96 -8.43
CA LEU A 29 -6.18 2.74 -9.06
C LEU A 29 -5.90 4.25 -9.09
N LEU A 30 -4.85 4.70 -8.40
CA LEU A 30 -4.42 6.08 -8.44
C LEU A 30 -3.66 6.38 -9.73
N THR A 31 -3.83 7.61 -10.18
CA THR A 31 -3.16 8.19 -11.34
C THR A 31 -2.37 9.42 -10.91
N ALA A 32 -1.15 9.57 -11.41
CA ALA A 32 -0.40 10.80 -11.22
C ALA A 32 -0.62 11.77 -12.38
N ARG A 33 -0.45 13.07 -12.11
CA ARG A 33 -0.40 14.08 -13.17
C ARG A 33 0.96 14.04 -13.85
N GLY A 34 0.98 14.02 -15.17
CA GLY A 34 2.20 14.06 -15.97
C GLY A 34 2.27 12.96 -17.01
N ARG A 35 3.33 12.98 -17.82
CA ARG A 35 3.72 11.85 -18.68
C ARG A 35 4.77 11.04 -17.94
N PHE A 36 4.52 9.75 -17.77
CA PHE A 36 5.46 8.82 -17.14
C PHE A 36 5.94 7.83 -18.21
N GLY A 37 7.23 7.49 -18.19
CA GLY A 37 7.80 6.53 -19.14
C GLY A 37 7.34 5.11 -18.85
N ASN A 38 7.03 4.81 -17.58
CA ASN A 38 6.53 3.52 -17.14
C ASN A 38 5.67 3.66 -15.88
N ARG A 39 4.99 2.58 -15.50
CA ARG A 39 4.12 2.54 -14.32
C ARG A 39 4.89 2.69 -13.00
N GLN A 40 6.17 2.33 -12.94
CA GLN A 40 6.95 2.41 -11.69
C GLN A 40 7.25 3.85 -11.32
N GLU A 41 7.65 4.67 -12.29
CA GLU A 41 7.83 6.11 -12.10
C GLU A 41 6.53 6.78 -11.63
N GLU A 42 5.40 6.38 -12.22
CA GLU A 42 4.09 6.88 -11.82
C GLU A 42 3.76 6.51 -10.37
N VAL A 43 3.94 5.24 -10.00
CA VAL A 43 3.70 4.75 -8.64
C VAL A 43 4.64 5.42 -7.63
N ALA A 44 5.90 5.63 -8.00
CA ALA A 44 6.86 6.37 -7.19
C ALA A 44 6.41 7.83 -6.96
N SER A 45 5.85 8.48 -7.99
CA SER A 45 5.27 9.82 -7.87
C SER A 45 4.05 9.84 -6.94
N ILE A 46 3.15 8.86 -7.08
CA ILE A 46 1.97 8.70 -6.21
C ILE A 46 2.39 8.50 -4.76
N SER A 47 3.36 7.60 -4.50
CA SER A 47 3.90 7.31 -3.17
C SER A 47 4.42 8.56 -2.47
N ARG A 48 5.30 9.32 -3.13
CA ARG A 48 5.83 10.58 -2.60
C ARG A 48 4.73 11.60 -2.32
N ALA A 49 3.74 11.72 -3.21
CA ALA A 49 2.63 12.63 -3.03
C ALA A 49 1.74 12.25 -1.84
N LEU A 50 1.49 10.95 -1.61
CA LEU A 50 0.75 10.46 -0.44
C LEU A 50 1.53 10.71 0.86
N LYS A 51 2.85 10.49 0.87
CA LYS A 51 3.70 10.83 2.02
C LYS A 51 3.69 12.33 2.32
N GLY A 52 3.73 13.16 1.29
CA GLY A 52 3.57 14.62 1.40
C GLY A 52 2.22 14.98 2.03
N LEU A 53 1.14 14.38 1.53
CA LEU A 53 -0.22 14.59 2.06
C LEU A 53 -0.34 14.16 3.53
N ALA A 54 0.26 13.04 3.92
CA ALA A 54 0.28 12.57 5.30
C ALA A 54 0.95 13.58 6.24
N LYS A 55 2.11 14.12 5.83
CA LYS A 55 2.85 15.14 6.59
C LYS A 55 2.07 16.46 6.69
N GLU A 56 1.50 16.90 5.57
CA GLU A 56 0.72 18.13 5.50
C GLU A 56 -0.53 18.05 6.38
N LEU A 57 -1.27 16.95 6.28
CA LEU A 57 -2.47 16.72 7.08
C LEU A 57 -2.15 16.25 8.49
N GLN A 58 -0.91 15.93 8.84
CA GLN A 58 -0.52 15.39 10.15
C GLN A 58 -1.45 14.25 10.62
N ILE A 59 -1.80 13.34 9.71
CA ILE A 59 -2.61 12.15 9.99
C ILE A 59 -1.97 10.91 9.38
N PRO A 60 -2.21 9.72 9.95
CA PRO A 60 -1.84 8.47 9.30
C PRO A 60 -2.55 8.31 7.96
N VAL A 61 -1.80 7.87 6.95
CA VAL A 61 -2.33 7.49 5.63
C VAL A 61 -2.02 6.01 5.43
N LEU A 62 -3.05 5.18 5.49
CA LEU A 62 -2.96 3.75 5.19
C LEU A 62 -3.30 3.53 3.72
N VAL A 63 -2.43 2.82 3.01
CA VAL A 63 -2.59 2.59 1.57
C VAL A 63 -2.52 1.09 1.32
N LEU A 64 -3.54 0.56 0.66
CA LEU A 64 -3.51 -0.82 0.19
C LEU A 64 -2.74 -0.90 -1.12
N SER A 65 -1.91 -1.93 -1.26
CA SER A 65 -1.17 -2.21 -2.50
C SER A 65 -1.23 -3.70 -2.79
N GLN A 66 -1.46 -4.04 -4.05
CA GLN A 66 -1.36 -5.42 -4.53
C GLN A 66 0.10 -5.80 -4.81
N LEU A 67 0.45 -7.04 -4.48
CA LEU A 67 1.74 -7.64 -4.81
C LEU A 67 1.73 -8.23 -6.22
N THR A 68 2.92 -8.52 -6.75
CA THR A 68 3.02 -9.43 -7.89
C THR A 68 2.60 -10.84 -7.49
N ARG A 69 2.31 -11.72 -8.47
CA ARG A 69 1.95 -13.13 -8.21
C ARG A 69 3.15 -14.02 -7.89
N ALA A 70 4.38 -13.49 -7.89
CA ALA A 70 5.59 -14.29 -7.66
C ALA A 70 5.62 -15.00 -6.28
N PRO A 71 5.23 -14.36 -5.16
CA PRO A 71 5.20 -14.99 -3.83
C PRO A 71 4.34 -16.24 -3.74
N GLU A 72 3.22 -16.25 -4.45
CA GLU A 72 2.27 -17.37 -4.47
C GLU A 72 2.87 -18.59 -5.18
N ARG A 73 3.66 -18.36 -6.23
CA ARG A 73 4.28 -19.42 -7.03
C ARG A 73 5.46 -20.08 -6.33
N ASP A 74 6.23 -19.28 -5.59
CA ASP A 74 7.45 -19.73 -4.92
C ASP A 74 7.18 -20.30 -3.51
N GLU A 75 5.92 -20.26 -3.04
CA GLU A 75 5.47 -20.63 -1.67
C GLU A 75 6.26 -19.97 -0.51
N ARG A 76 7.13 -18.99 -0.82
CA ARG A 76 8.03 -18.31 0.13
C ARG A 76 7.37 -17.19 0.94
N GLY A 77 6.14 -16.81 0.57
CA GLY A 77 5.44 -15.66 1.15
C GLY A 77 5.96 -14.30 0.67
N PRO A 78 5.30 -13.20 1.10
CA PRO A 78 5.56 -11.85 0.58
C PRO A 78 6.81 -11.22 1.18
N GLN A 79 7.58 -10.53 0.33
CA GLN A 79 8.79 -9.76 0.67
C GLN A 79 8.74 -8.35 0.05
N LEU A 80 9.61 -7.45 0.49
CA LEU A 80 9.66 -6.06 -0.01
C LEU A 80 9.89 -5.97 -1.52
N SER A 81 10.66 -6.90 -2.08
CA SER A 81 10.89 -7.03 -3.53
C SER A 81 9.61 -7.36 -4.33
N ASP A 82 8.56 -7.87 -3.69
CA ASP A 82 7.30 -8.25 -4.33
C ASP A 82 6.32 -7.09 -4.49
N LEU A 83 6.55 -6.00 -3.76
CA LEU A 83 6.07 -4.68 -4.15
C LEU A 83 6.87 -4.35 -5.42
N ARG A 84 6.29 -4.55 -6.60
CA ARG A 84 6.95 -4.45 -7.90
C ARG A 84 7.90 -3.24 -8.00
N GLU A 85 9.20 -3.47 -8.23
CA GLU A 85 10.24 -2.43 -8.44
C GLU A 85 10.08 -1.21 -7.50
N SER A 86 9.79 -1.50 -6.22
CA SER A 86 9.23 -0.64 -5.18
C SER A 86 10.17 0.32 -4.49
N GLY A 87 11.36 0.61 -5.04
CA GLY A 87 12.37 1.41 -4.33
C GLY A 87 11.79 2.69 -3.68
N ALA A 88 10.87 3.37 -4.38
CA ALA A 88 10.18 4.54 -3.84
C ALA A 88 9.15 4.22 -2.74
N ILE A 89 8.30 3.20 -2.90
CA ILE A 89 7.30 2.83 -1.88
C ILE A 89 8.01 2.40 -0.60
N GLU A 90 9.04 1.55 -0.73
CA GLU A 90 9.83 1.09 0.39
C GLU A 90 10.49 2.27 1.09
N GLN A 91 11.07 3.23 0.37
CA GLN A 91 11.73 4.40 0.96
C GLN A 91 10.73 5.37 1.64
N ASP A 92 9.60 5.64 1.01
CA ASP A 92 8.62 6.64 1.44
C ASP A 92 7.76 6.18 2.63
N ALA A 93 7.42 4.89 2.69
CA ALA A 93 6.56 4.33 3.73
C ALA A 93 7.28 4.31 5.08
N ASP A 94 6.58 4.68 6.16
CA ASP A 94 7.11 4.53 7.53
C ASP A 94 7.00 3.08 8.03
N VAL A 95 5.89 2.42 7.67
CA VAL A 95 5.60 1.03 7.99
C VAL A 95 5.14 0.31 6.73
N VAL A 96 5.65 -0.90 6.50
CA VAL A 96 5.16 -1.80 5.45
C VAL A 96 4.71 -3.09 6.10
N MET A 97 3.45 -3.48 5.85
CA MET A 97 2.86 -4.71 6.35
C MET A 97 2.38 -5.58 5.19
N PHE A 98 2.60 -6.88 5.29
CA PHE A 98 2.03 -7.86 4.38
C PHE A 98 0.99 -8.71 5.10
N ILE A 99 -0.11 -8.98 4.41
CA ILE A 99 -1.11 -9.95 4.82
C ILE A 99 -0.78 -11.25 4.07
N TYR A 100 -0.51 -12.32 4.81
CA TYR A 100 -0.13 -13.61 4.24
C TYR A 100 -0.94 -14.74 4.85
N ARG A 101 -1.39 -15.68 4.02
CA ARG A 101 -2.16 -16.85 4.45
C ARG A 101 -1.46 -18.12 3.97
N PRO A 102 -0.52 -18.70 4.75
CA PRO A 102 0.36 -19.77 4.28
C PRO A 102 -0.38 -21.02 3.80
N HIS A 103 -1.52 -21.32 4.42
CA HIS A 103 -2.26 -22.55 4.17
C HIS A 103 -3.48 -22.38 3.28
N PHE A 104 -3.77 -21.17 2.81
CA PHE A 104 -5.02 -20.87 2.11
C PHE A 104 -5.23 -21.71 0.85
N PHE A 105 -4.16 -21.96 0.10
CA PHE A 105 -4.17 -22.80 -1.11
C PHE A 105 -3.49 -24.16 -0.93
N LYS A 106 -3.06 -24.49 0.30
CA LYS A 106 -2.30 -25.71 0.56
C LYS A 106 -3.21 -26.93 0.54
N GLN A 107 -2.86 -27.92 -0.29
CA GLN A 107 -3.56 -29.20 -0.32
C GLN A 107 -3.37 -29.94 1.00
N GLY A 108 -4.44 -30.55 1.50
CA GLY A 108 -4.42 -31.27 2.78
C GLY A 108 -4.49 -30.39 4.04
N ALA A 109 -4.49 -29.06 3.90
CA ALA A 109 -4.69 -28.17 5.04
C ALA A 109 -6.09 -28.31 5.64
N THR A 110 -6.16 -28.39 6.96
CA THR A 110 -7.38 -28.36 7.77
C THR A 110 -8.11 -27.02 7.62
N PRO A 111 -9.43 -26.97 7.91
CA PRO A 111 -10.17 -25.71 7.95
C PRO A 111 -9.50 -24.67 8.85
N GLU A 112 -9.02 -25.07 10.03
CA GLU A 112 -8.36 -24.21 11.00
C GLU A 112 -7.06 -23.61 10.44
N GLU A 113 -6.22 -24.43 9.79
CA GLU A 113 -5.00 -23.94 9.15
C GLU A 113 -5.31 -22.93 8.04
N ARG A 114 -6.39 -23.13 7.27
CA ARG A 114 -6.78 -22.20 6.18
C ARG A 114 -7.27 -20.84 6.69
N GLU A 115 -7.73 -20.75 7.93
CA GLU A 115 -8.14 -19.49 8.55
C GLU A 115 -6.96 -18.67 9.06
N GLU A 116 -5.79 -19.30 9.23
CA GLU A 116 -4.58 -18.61 9.68
C GLU A 116 -4.18 -17.48 8.72
N THR A 117 -4.01 -16.29 9.30
CA THR A 117 -3.57 -15.09 8.61
C THR A 117 -2.46 -14.41 9.40
N GLU A 118 -1.30 -14.29 8.77
CA GLU A 118 -0.13 -13.63 9.31
C GLU A 118 -0.09 -12.16 8.84
N LEU A 119 0.09 -11.23 9.78
CA LEU A 119 0.41 -9.84 9.49
C LEU A 119 1.92 -9.63 9.69
N LYS A 120 2.68 -9.58 8.60
CA LYS A 120 4.15 -9.43 8.65
C LYS A 120 4.54 -7.97 8.56
N ILE A 121 5.19 -7.43 9.58
CA ILE A 121 5.81 -6.10 9.53
C ILE A 121 7.17 -6.24 8.83
N ALA A 122 7.23 -5.86 7.56
CA ALA A 122 8.44 -5.96 6.74
C ALA A 122 9.35 -4.73 6.84
N LYS A 123 8.79 -3.58 7.24
CA LYS A 123 9.53 -2.35 7.51
C LYS A 123 8.88 -1.61 8.68
N GLN A 124 9.70 -1.05 9.55
CA GLN A 124 9.32 -0.10 10.59
C GLN A 124 10.45 0.90 10.81
N ARG A 125 10.15 2.20 10.69
CA ARG A 125 11.10 3.29 10.93
C ARG A 125 11.01 3.83 12.36
#